data_AF-A0A5E4M9W6-F1
#
_entry.id   AF-A0A5E4M9W6-F1
#
_cell.length_a   1.000
_cell.length_b   1.000
_cell.length_c   1.000
_cell.angle_alpha   90.00
_cell.angle_beta   90.00
_cell.angle_gamma   90.00
#
_symmetry.space_group_name_H-M   'P 1'
#
loop_
_entity.id
_entity.type
_entity.pdbx_description
1 polymer ?
#
loop_
_entity_poly.entity_id
_entity_poly.type
_entity_poly.pdbx_seq_one_letter_code
_entity_poly.pdbx_strand_id
1 'polypeptide(L)'
;MGDLMDEGSLADQITFERYLYRFCRIFFLKNTIPLASKNVFFLPGDNDIGGDEEIVIREKIDRFHLYFGSSEVIKNEQIEYVMVNQLIDSMPLNINPTNRTNTMKIMFSHIPLTSKWTKFTDKVLNEFKSEFIFSAHDHSSYNFISNFNNRKQTYVQRLRRNSFSQISSAQWRFGQQPPNIVSEIIVPTCSYRMGSNKIGYGVLIIDTFRHSVTYTILWLPSRFFGLYVYFYVLILCVILYLLHLVTRSSNTIMYRVM
;
A
#
# COMPACT_ATOMS: atom_id res chain seq x y z
N MET A 1 3.43 1.78 -2.11
CA MET A 1 3.14 1.69 -3.56
C MET A 1 2.30 2.92 -3.89
N GLY A 2 2.95 4.08 -3.97
CA GLY A 2 2.28 5.37 -3.90
C GLY A 2 1.73 5.74 -2.54
N ASP A 3 1.25 6.98 -2.47
CA ASP A 3 0.72 7.68 -1.31
C ASP A 3 1.62 7.55 -0.09
N LEU A 4 2.88 7.93 -0.29
CA LEU A 4 3.89 7.90 0.75
C LEU A 4 3.66 9.03 1.76
N MET A 5 3.14 10.15 1.28
CA MET A 5 2.78 11.32 2.07
C MET A 5 1.29 11.62 1.91
N ASP A 6 0.64 12.00 3.01
CA ASP A 6 -0.80 12.25 3.03
C ASP A 6 -1.21 13.45 2.13
N GLU A 7 -0.32 14.44 1.96
CA GLU A 7 -0.56 15.70 1.21
C GLU A 7 0.71 16.12 0.45
N GLY A 8 1.46 15.13 -0.07
CA GLY A 8 2.74 15.37 -0.76
C GLY A 8 2.62 16.26 -2.00
N SER A 9 1.49 16.18 -2.71
CA SER A 9 1.14 16.97 -3.89
C SER A 9 0.88 18.44 -3.54
N LEU A 10 0.25 18.72 -2.39
CA LEU A 10 -0.17 20.05 -1.95
C LEU A 10 0.85 20.75 -1.04
N ALA A 11 1.75 20.00 -0.42
CA ALA A 11 2.68 20.53 0.56
C ALA A 11 3.65 21.56 -0.05
N ASP A 12 3.86 22.66 0.66
CA ASP A 12 5.02 23.53 0.47
C ASP A 12 6.31 22.81 0.91
N GLN A 13 7.47 23.42 0.64
CA GLN A 13 8.76 22.77 0.90
C GLN A 13 8.97 22.40 2.38
N ILE A 14 8.59 23.29 3.29
CA ILE A 14 8.75 23.09 4.74
C ILE A 14 7.84 21.94 5.22
N THR A 15 6.59 21.92 4.76
CA THR A 15 5.62 20.89 5.12
C THR A 15 6.02 19.54 4.53
N PHE A 16 6.52 19.55 3.29
CA PHE A 16 7.04 18.36 2.62
C PHE A 16 8.21 17.75 3.39
N GLU A 17 9.22 18.54 3.77
CA GLU A 17 10.37 18.06 4.56
C GLU A 17 9.96 17.48 5.91
N ARG A 18 8.96 18.10 6.56
CA ARG A 18 8.39 17.56 7.80
C ARG A 18 7.71 16.20 7.58
N TYR A 19 6.95 16.05 6.50
CA TYR A 19 6.33 14.77 6.14
C TYR A 19 7.37 13.71 5.78
N LEU A 20 8.40 14.09 5.02
CA LEU A 20 9.53 13.24 4.68
C LEU A 20 10.26 12.75 5.94
N TYR A 21 10.58 13.65 6.88
CA TYR A 21 11.22 13.29 8.14
C TYR A 21 10.37 12.29 8.95
N ARG A 22 9.06 12.53 9.04
CA ARG A 22 8.13 11.59 9.70
C ARG A 22 8.11 10.23 9.00
N PHE A 23 8.06 10.22 7.66
CA PHE A 23 8.08 9.00 6.85
C PHE A 23 9.36 8.19 7.08
N CYS A 24 10.53 8.83 7.01
CA CYS A 24 11.82 8.18 7.29
C CYS A 24 11.87 7.57 8.69
N ARG A 25 11.31 8.24 9.70
CA ARG A 25 11.25 7.72 11.07
C ARG A 25 10.35 6.49 11.23
N ILE A 26 9.21 6.46 10.54
CA ILE A 26 8.27 5.32 10.62
C ILE A 26 8.90 4.07 10.00
N PHE A 27 9.58 4.23 8.87
CA PHE A 27 10.15 3.11 8.10
C PHE A 27 11.63 2.86 8.37
N PHE A 28 12.21 3.55 9.37
CA PHE A 28 13.63 3.47 9.73
C PHE A 28 14.56 3.62 8.52
N LEU A 29 14.21 4.53 7.61
CA LEU A 29 14.99 4.80 6.41
C LEU A 29 16.23 5.63 6.76
N LYS A 30 17.32 5.40 6.01
CA LYS A 30 18.50 6.25 6.10
C LYS A 30 18.17 7.63 5.53
N ASN A 31 18.72 8.68 6.13
CA ASN A 31 18.58 10.06 5.64
C ASN A 31 19.54 10.34 4.46
N THR A 32 19.59 9.44 3.48
CA THR A 32 20.36 9.60 2.25
C THR A 32 19.38 9.83 1.12
N ILE A 33 19.60 10.90 0.34
CA ILE A 33 18.71 11.27 -0.77
C ILE A 33 19.40 10.89 -2.09
N PRO A 34 18.71 10.21 -3.02
CA PRO A 34 17.34 9.69 -2.89
C PRO A 34 17.23 8.55 -1.86
N LEU A 35 16.06 8.45 -1.21
CA LEU A 35 15.77 7.46 -0.16
C LEU A 35 15.72 6.02 -0.67
N ALA A 36 15.53 5.83 -1.98
CA ALA A 36 15.52 4.51 -2.57
C ALA A 36 16.87 3.82 -2.35
N SER A 37 16.83 2.50 -2.24
CA SER A 37 18.02 1.68 -2.07
C SER A 37 17.87 0.38 -2.82
N LYS A 38 18.90 -0.47 -2.79
CA LYS A 38 18.86 -1.79 -3.43
C LYS A 38 17.64 -2.64 -3.03
N ASN A 39 17.10 -2.43 -1.82
CA ASN A 39 16.01 -3.26 -1.28
C ASN A 39 14.71 -2.47 -1.04
N VAL A 40 14.68 -1.17 -1.36
CA VAL A 40 13.52 -0.30 -1.10
C VAL A 40 13.28 0.55 -2.32
N PHE A 41 12.10 0.38 -2.90
CA PHE A 41 11.66 1.10 -4.10
C PHE A 41 10.35 1.80 -3.83
N PHE A 42 10.21 2.96 -4.44
CA PHE A 42 9.08 3.84 -4.29
C PHE A 42 8.42 4.06 -5.65
N LEU A 43 7.10 4.04 -5.64
CA LEU A 43 6.27 4.51 -6.75
C LEU A 43 5.48 5.70 -6.22
N PRO A 44 5.24 6.74 -7.03
CA PRO A 44 4.37 7.84 -6.64
C PRO A 44 2.89 7.42 -6.72
N GLY A 45 2.08 7.93 -5.80
CA GLY A 45 0.62 7.90 -5.88
C GLY A 45 0.03 9.28 -6.11
N ASP A 46 -1.30 9.37 -6.14
CA ASP A 46 -1.99 10.63 -6.40
C ASP A 46 -1.76 11.65 -5.28
N ASN A 47 -1.62 11.22 -4.02
CA ASN A 47 -1.29 12.14 -2.92
C ASN A 47 0.17 12.60 -2.94
N ASP A 48 1.04 11.96 -3.73
CA ASP A 48 2.45 12.34 -3.85
C ASP A 48 2.68 13.36 -4.97
N ILE A 49 2.02 13.20 -6.11
CA ILE A 49 2.26 13.99 -7.34
C ILE A 49 1.01 14.64 -7.95
N GLY A 50 -0.18 14.38 -7.41
CA GLY A 50 -1.49 14.73 -7.98
C GLY A 50 -2.08 13.60 -8.84
N GLY A 51 -3.28 13.82 -9.39
CA GLY A 51 -3.87 12.97 -10.42
C GLY A 51 -5.30 12.48 -10.17
N ASP A 52 -5.83 12.62 -8.95
CA ASP A 52 -7.26 12.39 -8.67
C ASP A 52 -8.07 13.67 -8.94
N GLU A 53 -8.13 14.60 -7.96
CA GLU A 53 -8.72 15.93 -8.15
C GLU A 53 -7.68 17.00 -8.55
N GLU A 54 -6.40 16.69 -8.43
CA GLU A 54 -5.29 17.60 -8.69
C GLU A 54 -4.62 17.36 -10.03
N ILE A 55 -4.19 18.44 -10.68
CA ILE A 55 -3.36 18.34 -11.87
C ILE A 55 -1.97 17.84 -11.49
N VAL A 56 -1.47 16.84 -12.24
CA VAL A 56 -0.08 16.41 -12.18
C VAL A 56 0.78 17.40 -12.96
N ILE A 57 1.73 18.04 -12.28
CA ILE A 57 2.68 18.99 -12.90
C ILE A 57 4.12 18.50 -12.73
N ARG A 58 5.01 18.99 -13.59
CA ARG A 58 6.39 18.50 -13.69
C ARG A 58 7.16 18.70 -12.39
N GLU A 59 6.94 19.81 -11.70
CA GLU A 59 7.59 20.18 -10.45
C GLU A 59 7.30 19.17 -9.34
N LYS A 60 6.06 18.65 -9.26
CA LYS A 60 5.67 17.63 -8.27
C LYS A 60 6.36 16.29 -8.54
N ILE A 61 6.43 15.91 -9.82
CA ILE A 61 7.13 14.70 -10.28
C ILE A 61 8.64 14.80 -9.96
N ASP A 62 9.27 15.92 -10.32
CA ASP A 62 10.70 16.15 -10.08
C ASP A 62 11.02 16.17 -8.58
N ARG A 63 10.18 16.78 -7.75
CA ARG A 63 10.31 16.74 -6.29
C ARG A 63 10.21 15.31 -5.77
N PHE A 64 9.24 14.52 -6.25
CA PHE A 64 9.12 13.12 -5.86
C PHE A 64 10.40 12.33 -6.22
N HIS A 65 10.88 12.44 -7.46
CA HIS A 65 12.09 11.73 -7.89
C HIS A 65 13.35 12.20 -7.18
N LEU A 66 13.46 13.48 -6.82
CA LEU A 66 14.57 13.99 -6.03
C LEU A 66 14.68 13.23 -4.70
N TYR A 67 13.57 13.09 -3.97
CA TYR A 67 13.57 12.50 -2.63
C TYR A 67 13.42 10.98 -2.61
N PHE A 68 12.62 10.39 -3.51
CA PHE A 68 12.27 8.97 -3.52
C PHE A 68 12.81 8.20 -4.72
N GLY A 69 13.58 8.86 -5.60
CA GLY A 69 13.99 8.36 -6.91
C GLY A 69 14.39 6.90 -6.92
N SER A 70 13.60 6.08 -7.61
CA SER A 70 13.78 4.63 -7.75
C SER A 70 14.02 4.28 -9.21
N SER A 71 14.80 3.22 -9.48
CA SER A 71 14.93 2.70 -10.84
C SER A 71 13.58 2.15 -11.31
N GLU A 72 13.16 2.53 -12.51
CA GLU A 72 11.88 2.07 -13.10
C GLU A 72 11.92 0.59 -13.48
N VAL A 73 13.11 0.03 -13.71
CA VAL A 73 13.32 -1.40 -13.91
C VAL A 73 14.38 -1.88 -12.94
N ILE A 74 14.08 -2.95 -12.21
CA ILE A 74 15.02 -3.60 -11.29
C ILE A 74 15.12 -5.07 -11.70
N LYS A 75 16.34 -5.49 -12.03
CA LYS A 75 16.64 -6.87 -12.39
C LYS A 75 17.36 -7.54 -11.23
N ASN A 76 16.80 -8.66 -10.75
CA ASN A 76 17.41 -9.48 -9.73
C ASN A 76 17.33 -10.95 -10.14
N GLU A 77 18.47 -11.51 -10.56
CA GLU A 77 18.58 -12.92 -11.01
C GLU A 77 17.55 -13.27 -12.12
N GLN A 78 16.53 -14.03 -11.77
CA GLN A 78 15.44 -14.50 -12.64
C GLN A 78 14.15 -13.68 -12.48
N ILE A 79 14.22 -12.53 -11.80
CA ILE A 79 13.08 -11.65 -11.56
C ILE A 79 13.36 -10.28 -12.19
N GLU A 80 12.37 -9.76 -12.90
CA GLU A 80 12.36 -8.41 -13.45
C GLU A 80 11.17 -7.66 -12.87
N TYR A 81 11.46 -6.65 -12.07
CA TYR A 81 10.45 -5.73 -11.54
C TYR A 81 10.33 -4.53 -12.47
N VAL A 82 9.10 -4.23 -12.90
CA VAL A 82 8.79 -3.13 -13.82
C VAL A 82 7.83 -2.18 -13.14
N MET A 83 8.22 -0.93 -13.01
CA MET A 83 7.43 0.11 -12.35
C MET A 83 6.79 0.96 -13.44
N VAL A 84 5.47 1.10 -13.39
CA VAL A 84 4.70 1.91 -14.34
C VAL A 84 3.84 2.92 -13.60
N ASN A 85 3.54 4.04 -14.23
CA ASN A 85 2.74 5.10 -13.64
C ASN A 85 1.61 5.53 -14.58
N GLN A 86 0.41 5.04 -14.28
CA GLN A 86 -0.80 5.38 -15.03
C GLN A 86 -1.27 6.84 -14.81
N LEU A 87 -0.83 7.53 -13.75
CA LEU A 87 -1.21 8.94 -13.52
C LEU A 87 -0.65 9.88 -14.61
N ILE A 88 0.44 9.47 -15.26
CA ILE A 88 1.15 10.24 -16.29
C ILE A 88 1.44 9.42 -17.55
N ASP A 89 0.81 8.25 -17.69
CA ASP A 89 1.05 7.28 -18.77
C ASP A 89 2.55 6.98 -19.01
N SER A 90 3.35 6.88 -17.93
CA SER A 90 4.79 6.60 -18.02
C SER A 90 5.13 5.14 -17.77
N MET A 91 6.04 4.62 -18.58
CA MET A 91 6.61 3.29 -18.44
C MET A 91 8.08 3.33 -18.88
N PRO A 92 8.94 2.46 -18.33
CA PRO A 92 10.34 2.41 -18.74
C PRO A 92 10.49 1.98 -20.20
N LEU A 93 11.64 2.30 -20.78
CA LEU A 93 12.04 1.77 -22.07
C LEU A 93 12.43 0.30 -21.92
N ASN A 94 11.80 -0.56 -22.71
CA ASN A 94 12.14 -1.98 -22.77
C ASN A 94 13.27 -2.22 -23.77
N ILE A 95 14.50 -1.90 -23.36
CA ILE A 95 15.69 -1.93 -24.24
C ILE A 95 16.07 -3.36 -24.65
N ASN A 96 15.64 -4.37 -23.88
CA ASN A 96 15.83 -5.77 -24.18
C ASN A 96 14.54 -6.52 -23.85
N PRO A 97 13.57 -6.61 -24.77
CA PRO A 97 12.38 -7.43 -24.59
C PRO A 97 12.84 -8.88 -24.39
N THR A 98 13.00 -9.27 -23.14
CA THR A 98 13.42 -10.60 -22.75
C THR A 98 12.31 -11.55 -23.19
N ASN A 99 12.54 -12.28 -24.28
CA ASN A 99 11.84 -13.52 -24.62
C ASN A 99 12.27 -14.69 -23.70
N ARG A 100 12.94 -14.39 -22.59
CA ARG A 100 13.40 -15.40 -21.63
C ARG A 100 12.17 -15.98 -20.96
N THR A 101 11.82 -17.19 -21.37
CA THR A 101 10.73 -18.00 -20.81
C THR A 101 10.87 -18.26 -19.31
N ASN A 102 12.07 -18.06 -18.75
CA ASN A 102 12.41 -18.33 -17.36
C ASN A 102 12.58 -17.07 -16.47
N THR A 103 12.28 -15.87 -16.98
CA THR A 103 12.31 -14.65 -16.15
C THR A 103 10.90 -14.32 -15.70
N MET A 104 10.68 -14.28 -14.39
CA MET A 104 9.42 -13.82 -13.82
C MET A 104 9.36 -12.30 -13.88
N LYS A 105 8.39 -11.78 -14.63
CA LYS A 105 8.13 -10.34 -14.74
C LYS A 105 7.01 -9.96 -13.78
N ILE A 106 7.31 -9.01 -12.91
CA ILE A 106 6.38 -8.50 -11.91
C ILE A 106 6.27 -7.00 -12.09
N MET A 107 5.06 -6.54 -12.29
CA MET A 107 4.78 -5.13 -12.51
C MET A 107 4.24 -4.48 -11.25
N PHE A 108 4.60 -3.22 -11.03
CA PHE A 108 4.04 -2.39 -9.97
C PHE A 108 3.43 -1.14 -10.59
N SER A 109 2.21 -0.81 -10.16
CA SER A 109 1.54 0.44 -10.44
C SER A 109 0.95 1.00 -9.15
N HIS A 110 0.71 2.30 -9.07
CA HIS A 110 -0.14 2.83 -8.01
C HIS A 110 -1.62 2.64 -8.34
N ILE A 111 -2.06 3.14 -9.50
CA ILE A 111 -3.42 2.97 -9.99
C ILE A 111 -3.59 1.59 -10.63
N PRO A 112 -4.69 0.86 -10.33
CA PRO A 112 -4.96 -0.43 -10.96
C PRO A 112 -5.14 -0.34 -12.49
N LEU A 113 -4.40 -1.18 -13.22
CA LEU A 113 -4.30 -1.16 -14.67
C LEU A 113 -5.43 -1.93 -15.37
N THR A 114 -5.88 -3.04 -14.80
CA THR A 114 -6.82 -3.99 -15.44
C THR A 114 -8.27 -3.83 -14.98
N SER A 115 -8.51 -3.01 -13.95
CA SER A 115 -9.87 -2.64 -13.49
C SER A 115 -10.58 -1.76 -14.53
N LYS A 116 -9.84 -0.85 -15.16
CA LYS A 116 -10.29 0.00 -16.27
C LYS A 116 -9.26 -0.04 -17.40
N TRP A 117 -9.63 -0.69 -18.50
CA TRP A 117 -8.76 -0.85 -19.67
C TRP A 117 -8.55 0.48 -20.40
N THR A 118 -7.31 0.96 -20.45
CA THR A 118 -6.91 2.16 -21.17
C THR A 118 -5.92 1.84 -22.31
N LYS A 119 -5.66 2.81 -23.19
CA LYS A 119 -4.60 2.68 -24.22
C LYS A 119 -3.23 2.46 -23.58
N PHE A 120 -2.97 3.07 -22.43
CA PHE A 120 -1.75 2.88 -21.67
C PHE A 120 -1.65 1.45 -21.13
N THR A 121 -2.73 0.92 -20.55
CA THR A 121 -2.82 -0.50 -20.13
C THR A 121 -2.46 -1.44 -21.27
N ASP A 122 -3.06 -1.27 -22.46
CA ASP A 122 -2.75 -2.08 -23.64
C ASP A 122 -1.27 -2.01 -24.01
N LYS A 123 -0.70 -0.80 -24.04
CA LYS A 123 0.71 -0.58 -24.40
C LYS A 123 1.64 -1.31 -23.43
N VAL A 124 1.43 -1.13 -22.13
CA VAL A 124 2.26 -1.71 -21.07
C VAL A 124 2.20 -3.23 -21.06
N LEU A 125 1.00 -3.82 -21.17
CA LEU A 125 0.84 -5.28 -21.15
C LEU A 125 1.43 -5.95 -22.39
N ASN A 126 1.29 -5.32 -23.57
CA ASN A 126 1.89 -5.85 -24.80
C ASN A 126 3.42 -5.77 -24.78
N GLU A 127 3.97 -4.69 -24.21
CA GLU A 127 5.42 -4.46 -24.16
C GLU A 127 6.11 -5.40 -23.18
N PHE A 128 5.62 -5.47 -21.94
CA PHE A 128 6.30 -6.20 -20.87
C PHE A 128 5.83 -7.64 -20.70
N LYS A 129 4.60 -7.96 -21.09
CA LYS A 129 3.96 -9.29 -20.91
C LYS A 129 4.09 -9.80 -19.47
N SER A 130 3.80 -8.94 -18.51
CA SER A 130 3.87 -9.27 -17.09
C SER A 130 2.80 -10.28 -16.71
N GLU A 131 3.17 -11.29 -15.91
CA GLU A 131 2.23 -12.30 -15.40
C GLU A 131 1.50 -11.81 -14.14
N PHE A 132 2.20 -11.00 -13.35
CA PHE A 132 1.72 -10.48 -12.08
C PHE A 132 1.83 -8.95 -12.08
N ILE A 133 0.78 -8.29 -11.59
CA ILE A 133 0.73 -6.85 -11.37
C ILE A 133 0.35 -6.62 -9.92
N PHE A 134 1.02 -5.68 -9.25
CA PHE A 134 0.68 -5.23 -7.92
C PHE A 134 0.32 -3.75 -7.96
N SER A 135 -0.92 -3.44 -7.56
CA SER A 135 -1.50 -2.10 -7.60
C SER A 135 -2.04 -1.67 -6.24
N ALA A 136 -2.36 -0.39 -6.05
CA ALA A 136 -2.85 0.17 -4.79
C ALA A 136 -4.11 1.03 -5.04
N HIS A 137 -4.17 2.21 -4.42
CA HIS A 137 -5.21 3.24 -4.56
C HIS A 137 -6.62 2.87 -4.01
N ASP A 138 -7.19 1.71 -4.35
CA ASP A 138 -8.58 1.34 -3.98
C ASP A 138 -8.78 0.96 -2.49
N HIS A 139 -7.72 1.05 -1.67
CA HIS A 139 -7.73 0.79 -0.22
C HIS A 139 -8.33 -0.56 0.22
N SER A 140 -8.35 -1.52 -0.70
CA SER A 140 -9.02 -2.81 -0.59
C SER A 140 -8.11 -3.93 -1.08
N SER A 141 -8.36 -5.16 -0.64
CA SER A 141 -7.62 -6.32 -1.11
C SER A 141 -8.43 -7.13 -2.11
N TYR A 142 -8.02 -7.05 -3.38
CA TYR A 142 -8.61 -7.79 -4.48
C TYR A 142 -7.50 -8.44 -5.32
N ASN A 143 -7.84 -9.55 -5.97
CA ASN A 143 -7.07 -10.09 -7.08
C ASN A 143 -8.00 -10.18 -8.29
N PHE A 144 -7.65 -9.43 -9.32
CA PHE A 144 -8.30 -9.45 -10.62
C PHE A 144 -7.55 -10.41 -11.53
N ILE A 145 -8.26 -11.43 -12.02
CA ILE A 145 -7.73 -12.31 -13.06
C ILE A 145 -8.36 -11.84 -14.36
N SER A 146 -7.52 -11.35 -15.26
CA SER A 146 -7.95 -10.69 -16.48
C SER A 146 -7.35 -11.36 -17.71
N ASN A 147 -8.14 -11.43 -18.78
CA ASN A 147 -7.65 -11.85 -20.09
C ASN A 147 -7.41 -10.60 -20.93
N PHE A 148 -6.15 -10.34 -21.27
CA PHE A 148 -5.79 -9.08 -21.95
C PHE A 148 -6.17 -9.06 -23.43
N ASN A 149 -6.25 -10.21 -24.10
CA ASN A 149 -6.70 -10.26 -25.50
C ASN A 149 -8.15 -9.79 -25.63
N ASN A 150 -8.99 -10.20 -24.68
CA ASN A 150 -10.40 -9.84 -24.68
C ASN A 150 -10.69 -8.57 -23.88
N ARG A 151 -9.67 -7.98 -23.23
CA ARG A 151 -9.77 -6.82 -22.33
C ARG A 151 -10.88 -6.98 -21.30
N LYS A 152 -11.00 -8.20 -20.76
CA LYS A 152 -12.07 -8.58 -19.85
C LYS A 152 -11.50 -9.15 -18.57
N GLN A 153 -11.96 -8.59 -17.47
CA GLN A 153 -11.82 -9.17 -16.15
C GLN A 153 -12.66 -10.44 -16.09
N THR A 154 -12.00 -11.57 -15.82
CA THR A 154 -12.64 -12.89 -15.77
C THR A 154 -13.11 -13.21 -14.35
N TYR A 155 -12.33 -12.82 -13.33
CA TYR A 155 -12.65 -13.16 -11.95
C TYR A 155 -12.10 -12.16 -10.94
N VAL A 156 -12.77 -12.05 -9.79
CA VAL A 156 -12.35 -11.24 -8.64
C VAL A 156 -12.28 -12.11 -7.40
N GLN A 157 -11.10 -12.21 -6.80
CA GLN A 157 -10.91 -12.82 -5.50
C GLN A 157 -10.74 -11.72 -4.46
N ARG A 158 -11.37 -11.87 -3.30
CA ARG A 158 -11.19 -10.95 -2.18
C ARG A 158 -10.49 -11.68 -1.04
N LEU A 159 -9.35 -11.16 -0.60
CA LEU A 159 -8.71 -11.67 0.61
C LEU A 159 -9.39 -11.01 1.80
N ARG A 160 -10.19 -11.78 2.53
CA ARG A 160 -10.79 -11.34 3.80
C ARG A 160 -9.81 -11.61 4.94
N ARG A 161 -9.99 -10.91 6.07
CA ARG A 161 -9.13 -10.96 7.27
C ARG A 161 -8.60 -12.37 7.55
N ASN A 162 -7.35 -12.41 7.94
CA ASN A 162 -6.67 -13.62 8.38
C ASN A 162 -6.46 -13.46 9.89
N SER A 163 -6.98 -14.37 10.72
CA SER A 163 -6.39 -14.54 12.05
C SER A 163 -5.02 -15.18 11.90
N PHE A 164 -4.14 -15.06 12.90
CA PHE A 164 -2.84 -15.73 12.88
C PHE A 164 -2.98 -17.25 12.64
N SER A 165 -4.07 -17.86 13.14
CA SER A 165 -4.44 -19.26 12.91
C SER A 165 -4.92 -19.61 11.50
N GLN A 166 -5.19 -18.62 10.64
CA GLN A 166 -5.72 -18.78 9.28
C GLN A 166 -4.78 -18.25 8.19
N ILE A 167 -3.52 -17.93 8.54
CA ILE A 167 -2.53 -17.44 7.56
C ILE A 167 -2.32 -18.42 6.40
N SER A 168 -2.37 -19.73 6.67
CA SER A 168 -2.22 -20.77 5.64
C SER A 168 -3.44 -20.90 4.70
N SER A 169 -4.63 -20.50 5.14
CA SER A 169 -5.85 -20.54 4.32
C SER A 169 -6.14 -19.22 3.62
N ALA A 170 -5.48 -18.13 4.01
CA ALA A 170 -5.74 -16.80 3.49
C ALA A 170 -4.50 -16.22 2.77
N GLN A 171 -4.11 -16.95 1.73
CA GLN A 171 -3.05 -16.61 0.81
C GLN A 171 -3.50 -16.95 -0.61
N TRP A 172 -3.06 -16.16 -1.58
CA TRP A 172 -3.17 -16.53 -2.98
C TRP A 172 -1.88 -17.17 -3.44
N ARG A 173 -2.00 -18.31 -4.12
CA ARG A 173 -0.87 -19.04 -4.68
C ARG A 173 -1.08 -19.13 -6.18
N PHE A 174 -0.13 -18.61 -6.92
CA PHE A 174 -0.15 -18.61 -8.38
C PHE A 174 1.08 -19.34 -8.88
N GLY A 175 0.88 -20.30 -9.78
CA GLY A 175 1.96 -20.79 -10.63
C GLY A 175 2.12 -19.90 -11.85
N GLN A 176 2.92 -20.35 -12.81
CA GLN A 176 3.05 -19.73 -14.13
C GLN A 176 1.68 -19.49 -14.76
N GLN A 177 1.44 -18.26 -15.19
CA GLN A 177 0.17 -17.90 -15.80
C GLN A 177 0.18 -18.23 -17.30
N PRO A 178 -0.97 -18.57 -17.90
CA PRO A 178 -1.08 -18.67 -19.34
C PRO A 178 -0.71 -17.34 -20.03
N PRO A 179 -0.19 -17.35 -21.27
CA PRO A 179 0.35 -16.15 -21.91
C PRO A 179 -0.61 -14.97 -22.06
N ASN A 180 -1.92 -15.19 -21.96
CA ASN A 180 -2.97 -14.18 -22.16
C ASN A 180 -3.67 -13.78 -20.86
N ILE A 181 -3.27 -14.37 -19.74
CA ILE A 181 -3.86 -14.16 -18.42
C ILE A 181 -2.89 -13.37 -17.56
N VAL A 182 -3.41 -12.36 -16.90
CA VAL A 182 -2.66 -11.55 -15.94
C VAL A 182 -3.42 -11.51 -14.62
N SER A 183 -2.68 -11.65 -13.52
CA SER A 183 -3.21 -11.49 -12.17
C SER A 183 -2.79 -10.14 -11.63
N GLU A 184 -3.75 -9.26 -11.38
CA GLU A 184 -3.53 -7.97 -10.74
C GLU A 184 -4.01 -8.00 -9.30
N ILE A 185 -3.07 -7.86 -8.37
CA ILE A 185 -3.30 -7.86 -6.94
C ILE A 185 -3.34 -6.41 -6.45
N ILE A 186 -4.48 -5.99 -5.93
CA ILE A 186 -4.62 -4.73 -5.22
C ILE A 186 -4.18 -4.93 -3.77
N VAL A 187 -3.10 -4.25 -3.41
CA VAL A 187 -2.51 -4.24 -2.07
C VAL A 187 -3.28 -3.24 -1.21
N PRO A 188 -3.73 -3.63 0.01
CA PRO A 188 -4.43 -2.71 0.88
C PRO A 188 -3.50 -1.58 1.33
N THR A 189 -4.10 -0.46 1.72
CA THR A 189 -3.36 0.61 2.39
C THR A 189 -2.84 0.14 3.76
N CYS A 190 -1.69 0.68 4.18
CA CYS A 190 -1.18 0.54 5.55
C CYS A 190 -1.49 1.77 6.43
N SER A 191 -2.23 2.75 5.90
CA SER A 191 -2.57 4.00 6.58
C SER A 191 -4.07 4.12 6.85
N TYR A 192 -4.43 4.55 8.07
CA TYR A 192 -5.82 4.86 8.43
C TYR A 192 -6.34 6.16 7.83
N ARG A 193 -5.45 7.05 7.39
CA ARG A 193 -5.84 8.35 6.79
C ARG A 193 -6.73 8.16 5.56
N MET A 194 -6.55 7.03 4.90
CA MET A 194 -7.25 6.59 3.70
C MET A 194 -8.70 6.13 3.92
N GLY A 195 -9.26 6.35 5.13
CA GLY A 195 -10.66 6.04 5.44
C GLY A 195 -10.97 4.54 5.54
N SER A 196 -9.96 3.67 5.42
CA SER A 196 -10.14 2.22 5.51
C SER A 196 -9.98 1.70 6.93
N ASN A 197 -10.91 0.86 7.36
CA ASN A 197 -10.84 0.14 8.64
C ASN A 197 -10.01 -1.16 8.57
N LYS A 198 -9.56 -1.55 7.38
CA LYS A 198 -8.79 -2.75 7.10
C LYS A 198 -7.49 -2.36 6.42
N ILE A 199 -6.48 -2.16 7.25
CA ILE A 199 -5.15 -1.79 6.80
C ILE A 199 -4.16 -2.94 7.02
N GLY A 200 -3.13 -3.03 6.20
CA GLY A 200 -2.15 -4.10 6.29
C GLY A 200 -0.96 -3.90 5.37
N TYR A 201 0.02 -4.78 5.50
CA TYR A 201 1.15 -4.87 4.59
C TYR A 201 1.00 -6.11 3.71
N GLY A 202 1.10 -5.91 2.39
CA GLY A 202 1.20 -7.02 1.45
C GLY A 202 2.56 -7.72 1.59
N VAL A 203 2.55 -9.04 1.59
CA VAL A 203 3.75 -9.87 1.59
C VAL A 203 3.71 -10.78 0.38
N LEU A 204 4.77 -10.69 -0.42
CA LEU A 204 4.97 -11.47 -1.63
C LEU A 204 6.18 -12.39 -1.43
N ILE A 205 5.97 -13.68 -1.62
CA ILE A 205 7.01 -14.71 -1.63
C ILE A 205 7.12 -15.20 -3.08
N ILE A 206 8.33 -15.14 -3.62
CA ILE A 206 8.62 -15.53 -5.00
C ILE A 206 9.51 -16.77 -4.98
N ASP A 207 9.06 -17.83 -5.64
CA ASP A 207 9.84 -19.03 -5.92
C ASP A 207 10.18 -19.05 -7.41
N THR A 208 11.40 -18.62 -7.74
CA THR A 208 11.90 -18.57 -9.12
C THR A 208 12.14 -19.95 -9.71
N PHE A 209 12.45 -20.96 -8.89
CA PHE A 209 12.67 -22.32 -9.36
C PHE A 209 11.36 -22.98 -9.83
N ARG A 210 10.27 -22.75 -9.09
CA ARG A 210 8.93 -23.27 -9.44
C ARG A 210 8.11 -22.31 -10.29
N HIS A 211 8.66 -21.14 -10.62
CA HIS A 211 7.96 -20.04 -11.29
C HIS A 211 6.59 -19.77 -10.65
N SER A 212 6.59 -19.60 -9.33
CA SER A 212 5.36 -19.43 -8.55
C SER A 212 5.49 -18.30 -7.55
N VAL A 213 4.36 -17.65 -7.27
CA VAL A 213 4.27 -16.58 -6.26
C VAL A 213 3.19 -16.90 -5.25
N THR A 214 3.45 -16.53 -4.01
CA THR A 214 2.48 -16.58 -2.92
C THR A 214 2.31 -15.18 -2.34
N TYR A 215 1.08 -14.70 -2.32
CA TYR A 215 0.74 -13.40 -1.75
C TYR A 215 -0.18 -13.57 -0.54
N THR A 216 0.10 -12.81 0.53
CA THR A 216 -0.76 -12.71 1.70
C THR A 216 -0.69 -11.29 2.28
N ILE A 217 -1.53 -11.01 3.27
CA ILE A 217 -1.59 -9.71 3.93
C ILE A 217 -1.35 -9.88 5.42
N LEU A 218 -0.41 -9.11 5.95
CA LEU A 218 -0.23 -8.91 7.37
C LEU A 218 -1.18 -7.80 7.81
N TRP A 219 -2.39 -8.20 8.23
CA TRP A 219 -3.40 -7.28 8.72
C TRP A 219 -2.96 -6.62 10.02
N LEU A 220 -3.03 -5.29 10.07
CA LEU A 220 -2.72 -4.53 11.28
C LEU A 220 -3.94 -4.48 12.22
N PRO A 221 -3.71 -4.39 13.54
CA PRO A 221 -4.79 -4.30 14.52
C PRO A 221 -5.58 -3.01 14.33
N SER A 222 -6.91 -3.09 14.54
CA SER A 222 -7.80 -1.94 14.43
C SER A 222 -7.45 -0.85 15.46
N ARG A 223 -7.02 0.33 14.99
CA ARG A 223 -6.85 1.51 15.87
C ARG A 223 -8.15 1.95 16.52
N PHE A 224 -9.29 1.82 15.84
CA PHE A 224 -10.60 2.14 16.42
C PHE A 224 -10.89 1.29 17.66
N PHE A 225 -10.52 0.02 17.65
CA PHE A 225 -10.65 -0.83 18.83
C PHE A 225 -9.85 -0.28 20.01
N GLY A 226 -8.60 0.13 19.77
CA GLY A 226 -7.78 0.79 20.80
C GLY A 226 -8.37 2.11 21.29
N LEU A 227 -8.91 2.94 20.38
CA LEU A 227 -9.59 4.18 20.75
C LEU A 227 -10.83 3.93 21.61
N TYR A 228 -11.62 2.90 21.30
CA TYR A 228 -12.76 2.51 22.14
C TYR A 228 -12.30 2.08 23.53
N VAL A 229 -11.23 1.28 23.63
CA VAL A 229 -10.64 0.90 24.92
C VAL A 229 -10.22 2.13 25.72
N TYR A 230 -9.49 3.08 25.11
CA TYR A 230 -9.11 4.33 25.77
C TYR A 230 -10.33 5.14 26.24
N PHE A 231 -11.37 5.20 25.42
CA PHE A 231 -12.61 5.89 25.75
C PHE A 231 -13.33 5.25 26.96
N TYR A 232 -13.42 3.92 27.01
CA TYR A 232 -14.02 3.23 28.16
C TYR A 232 -13.20 3.40 29.44
N VAL A 233 -11.87 3.35 29.35
CA VAL A 233 -10.98 3.62 30.50
C VAL A 233 -11.17 5.05 30.99
N LEU A 234 -11.26 6.03 30.09
CA LEU A 234 -11.49 7.42 30.45
C LEU A 234 -12.84 7.60 31.18
N ILE A 235 -13.92 7.00 30.66
CA ILE A 235 -15.23 7.01 31.33
C ILE A 235 -15.12 6.41 32.73
N LEU A 236 -14.45 5.28 32.88
CA LEU A 236 -14.25 4.65 34.18
C LEU A 236 -13.50 5.56 35.16
N CYS A 237 -12.41 6.20 34.70
CA CYS A 237 -11.66 7.16 35.51
C CYS A 237 -12.53 8.35 35.95
N VAL A 238 -13.37 8.88 35.05
CA VAL A 238 -14.30 9.97 35.39
C VAL A 238 -15.33 9.53 36.43
N ILE A 239 -15.91 8.33 36.27
CA ILE A 239 -16.86 7.78 37.25
C ILE A 239 -16.21 7.63 38.62
N LEU A 240 -15.01 7.04 38.69
CA LEU A 240 -14.28 6.86 39.95
C LEU A 240 -13.91 8.19 40.59
N TYR A 241 -13.52 9.19 39.79
CA TYR A 241 -13.22 10.54 40.27
C TYR A 241 -14.47 11.21 40.85
N LEU A 242 -15.62 11.13 40.18
CA LEU A 242 -16.88 11.68 40.68
C LEU A 242 -17.32 10.99 41.97
N LEU A 243 -17.20 9.66 42.05
CA LEU A 243 -17.48 8.90 43.28
C LEU A 243 -16.57 9.34 44.44
N HIS A 244 -15.28 9.57 44.17
CA HIS A 244 -14.34 10.08 45.17
C HIS A 244 -14.74 11.48 45.68
N LEU A 245 -15.20 12.36 44.80
CA LEU A 245 -15.69 13.68 45.21
C LEU A 245 -16.94 13.60 46.11
N VAL A 246 -17.88 12.71 45.77
CA VAL A 246 -19.08 12.48 46.58
C VAL A 246 -18.72 11.93 47.95
N THR A 247 -17.84 10.92 48.04
CA THR A 247 -17.44 10.34 49.33
C THR A 247 -16.65 11.32 50.19
N ARG A 248 -15.82 12.18 49.59
CA ARG A 248 -15.10 13.25 50.30
C ARG A 248 -16.02 14.38 50.77
N SER A 249 -17.04 14.74 49.99
CA SER A 249 -18.04 15.72 50.39
C SER A 249 -18.93 15.21 51.53
N SER A 250 -19.10 13.89 51.65
CA SER A 250 -19.84 13.24 52.74
C SER A 250 -19.06 13.10 54.05
N ASN A 251 -18.14 14.03 54.33
CA ASN A 251 -17.56 14.15 55.68
C ASN A 251 -18.68 14.38 56.69
N THR A 252 -18.91 13.31 57.43
CA THR A 252 -19.93 13.08 58.44
C THR A 252 -19.85 14.14 59.54
N ILE A 253 -20.96 14.84 59.80
CA ILE A 253 -21.15 15.59 61.05
C ILE A 253 -21.26 14.55 62.16
N MET A 254 -20.14 14.26 62.84
CA MET A 254 -20.11 13.46 64.06
C MET A 254 -20.74 14.28 65.19
N TYR A 255 -22.01 14.05 65.49
CA TYR A 255 -22.58 14.50 66.77
C TYR A 255 -22.00 13.64 67.88
N ARG A 256 -21.12 14.23 68.70
CA ARG A 256 -20.71 13.66 69.99
C ARG A 256 -21.88 13.84 70.95
N VAL A 257 -22.60 12.75 71.25
CA VAL A 257 -23.57 12.73 72.34
C VAL A 257 -22.78 12.57 73.64
N MET A 258 -22.86 13.57 74.53
CA MET A 258 -22.41 13.48 75.93
C MET A 258 -23.37 12.62 76.74
#